data_AF-A0A952KDN1-F1
#
_entry.id   AF-A0A952KDN1-F1
#
_cell.length_a   1.000
_cell.length_b   1.000
_cell.length_c   1.000
_cell.angle_alpha   90.00
_cell.angle_beta   90.00
_cell.angle_gamma   90.00
#
_symmetry.space_group_name_H-M   'P 1'
#
loop_
_entity.id
_entity.type
_entity.pdbx_description
1 polymer ?
#
loop_
_entity_poly.entity_id
_entity_poly.type
_entity_poly.pdbx_seq_one_letter_code
_entity_poly.pdbx_strand_id
1 'polypeptide(L)'
;MQTRWIRRGFGALLAVLLCLGAGGAMAQRQNLYDGSGQYLGYVERSGDRLNRYDADGRYLGYDRRSGARIQRYDSAGRYLGYREDLPGGRRVQYDAGGRYIGYIERSGAGRLNRYDADGRYLGYEEQSGDRVNRYDADGRYLGYRDD
;
A
#
# COMPACT_ATOMS: atom_id res chain seq x y z
N MET A 1 -4.81 26.26 -23.03
CA MET A 1 -5.37 25.27 -22.08
C MET A 1 -4.63 23.97 -22.30
N GLN A 2 -3.56 23.70 -21.54
CA GLN A 2 -2.76 22.46 -21.70
C GLN A 2 -3.00 21.52 -20.52
N THR A 3 -3.75 20.45 -20.79
CA THR A 3 -3.94 19.32 -19.89
C THR A 3 -2.69 18.43 -19.99
N ARG A 4 -1.96 18.34 -18.88
CA ARG A 4 -0.69 17.61 -18.79
C ARG A 4 -0.96 16.21 -18.24
N TRP A 5 -0.72 15.21 -19.08
CA TRP A 5 -1.06 13.80 -18.84
C TRP A 5 -0.14 13.13 -17.81
N ILE A 6 -0.75 12.29 -16.98
CA ILE A 6 -0.15 11.49 -15.91
C ILE A 6 0.85 10.50 -16.53
N ARG A 7 2.09 10.51 -16.04
CA ARG A 7 3.19 9.69 -16.57
C ARG A 7 2.96 8.20 -16.29
N ARG A 8 3.16 7.43 -17.36
CA ARG A 8 3.26 5.97 -17.38
C ARG A 8 4.45 5.52 -16.52
N GLY A 9 4.21 4.52 -15.67
CA GLY A 9 5.22 3.79 -14.94
C GLY A 9 4.58 2.83 -13.96
N PHE A 10 4.67 1.53 -14.27
CA PHE A 10 4.28 0.37 -13.46
C PHE A 10 2.80 -0.02 -13.40
N GLY A 11 2.54 -1.15 -14.07
CA GLY A 11 1.27 -1.84 -14.07
C GLY A 11 0.83 -2.27 -12.68
N ALA A 12 -0.48 -2.30 -12.52
CA ALA A 12 -1.25 -3.02 -11.51
C ALA A 12 -0.47 -3.35 -10.23
N LEU A 13 -0.62 -2.52 -9.20
CA LEU A 13 -1.00 -2.94 -7.85
C LEU A 13 -0.98 -1.73 -6.91
N LEU A 14 -2.17 -1.17 -6.70
CA LEU A 14 -2.66 -0.72 -5.40
C LEU A 14 -1.60 -0.09 -4.48
N ALA A 15 -1.59 1.24 -4.50
CA ALA A 15 -1.06 2.09 -3.44
C ALA A 15 -1.88 1.92 -2.14
N VAL A 16 -1.89 0.72 -1.57
CA VAL A 16 -2.26 0.44 -0.18
C VAL A 16 -1.10 -0.34 0.43
N LEU A 17 -0.08 0.43 0.74
CA LEU A 17 0.78 0.19 1.90
C LEU A 17 0.01 0.70 3.11
N LEU A 18 0.07 0.15 4.32
CA LEU A 18 0.70 -1.03 4.87
C LEU A 18 0.30 -1.00 6.36
N CYS A 19 -0.85 -1.51 6.77
CA CYS A 19 -1.14 -1.70 8.20
C CYS A 19 -1.84 -3.04 8.43
N LEU A 20 -1.04 -4.05 8.79
CA LEU A 20 -1.51 -5.21 9.54
C LEU A 20 -0.76 -5.23 10.87
N GLY A 21 -0.98 -4.17 11.66
CA GLY A 21 -0.76 -4.21 13.10
C GLY A 21 -1.87 -5.03 13.76
N ALA A 22 -1.50 -5.85 14.74
CA ALA A 22 -2.42 -6.63 15.54
C ALA A 22 -3.06 -5.71 16.60
N GLY A 23 -4.38 -5.52 16.52
CA GLY A 23 -5.12 -4.79 17.56
C GLY A 23 -6.62 -4.80 17.31
N GLY A 24 -7.37 -5.38 18.26
CA GLY A 24 -8.77 -5.04 18.60
C GLY A 24 -9.88 -5.41 17.60
N ALA A 25 -10.92 -6.09 18.09
CA ALA A 25 -12.14 -6.47 17.37
C ALA A 25 -13.11 -5.31 17.04
N MET A 26 -12.61 -4.10 16.81
CA MET A 26 -13.38 -2.95 16.33
C MET A 26 -12.96 -2.68 14.88
N ALA A 27 -13.91 -2.33 14.01
CA ALA A 27 -13.60 -1.93 12.64
C ALA A 27 -12.72 -0.66 12.68
N GLN A 28 -11.40 -0.82 12.63
CA GLN A 28 -10.46 0.29 12.59
C GLN A 28 -10.47 0.86 11.17
N ARG A 29 -11.01 2.07 11.03
CA ARG A 29 -10.97 2.85 9.80
C ARG A 29 -9.70 3.69 9.79
N GLN A 30 -8.95 3.64 8.69
CA GLN A 30 -7.81 4.52 8.44
C GLN A 30 -8.07 5.37 7.19
N ASN A 31 -7.89 6.68 7.30
CA ASN A 31 -8.10 7.62 6.20
C ASN A 31 -6.81 7.83 5.40
N LEU A 32 -6.98 8.03 4.10
CA LEU A 32 -5.90 8.23 3.14
C LEU A 32 -5.97 9.66 2.59
N TYR A 33 -4.81 10.32 2.50
CA TYR A 33 -4.69 11.70 2.05
C TYR A 33 -3.53 11.86 1.05
N ASP A 34 -3.65 12.84 0.16
CA ASP A 34 -2.55 13.21 -0.74
C ASP A 34 -1.55 14.17 -0.08
N GLY A 35 -0.55 14.61 -0.86
CA GLY A 35 0.48 15.53 -0.38
C GLY A 35 0.00 16.93 -0.03
N SER A 36 -1.21 17.30 -0.45
CA SER A 36 -1.86 18.58 -0.18
C SER A 36 -2.94 18.48 0.91
N GLY A 37 -3.15 17.30 1.49
CA GLY A 37 -4.19 17.05 2.50
C GLY A 37 -5.57 16.75 1.91
N GLN A 38 -5.69 16.56 0.60
CA GLN A 38 -6.94 16.13 -0.02
C GLN A 38 -7.25 14.68 0.36
N TYR A 39 -8.51 14.41 0.71
CA TYR A 39 -9.00 13.09 1.03
C TYR A 39 -9.03 12.17 -0.20
N LEU A 40 -8.44 10.97 -0.07
CA LEU A 40 -8.35 9.96 -1.14
C LEU A 40 -9.27 8.76 -0.92
N GLY A 41 -9.75 8.55 0.31
CA GLY A 41 -10.56 7.39 0.69
C GLY A 41 -10.13 6.77 2.01
N TYR A 42 -10.51 5.52 2.25
CA TYR A 42 -10.22 4.85 3.51
C TYR A 42 -10.07 3.35 3.36
N VAL A 43 -9.48 2.74 4.38
CA VAL A 43 -9.46 1.30 4.57
C VAL A 43 -10.16 0.94 5.87
N GLU A 44 -10.81 -0.22 5.89
CA GLU A 44 -11.55 -0.72 7.05
C GLU A 44 -11.20 -2.18 7.31
N ARG A 45 -10.82 -2.50 8.54
CA ARG A 45 -10.57 -3.88 8.96
C ARG A 45 -11.88 -4.59 9.31
N SER A 46 -12.10 -5.76 8.71
CA SER A 46 -13.19 -6.67 9.04
C SER A 46 -12.67 -8.10 9.12
N GLY A 47 -12.45 -8.60 10.33
CA GLY A 47 -11.84 -9.91 10.56
C GLY A 47 -10.43 -10.03 9.95
N ASP A 48 -10.24 -11.01 9.06
CA ASP A 48 -9.00 -11.25 8.32
C ASP A 48 -8.85 -10.37 7.06
N ARG A 49 -9.86 -9.53 6.76
CA ARG A 49 -9.91 -8.64 5.60
C ARG A 49 -9.60 -7.20 5.96
N LEU A 50 -8.95 -6.52 5.03
CA LEU A 50 -8.80 -5.07 5.00
C LEU A 50 -9.49 -4.56 3.72
N ASN A 51 -10.70 -4.04 3.87
CA ASN A 51 -11.51 -3.48 2.80
C ASN A 51 -10.98 -2.10 2.41
N ARG A 52 -11.11 -1.74 1.14
CA ARG A 52 -10.64 -0.46 0.60
C ARG A 52 -11.77 0.27 -0.11
N TYR A 53 -11.81 1.57 0.09
CA TYR A 53 -12.82 2.46 -0.47
C TYR A 53 -12.16 3.72 -1.02
N ASP A 54 -12.74 4.29 -2.08
CA ASP A 54 -12.33 5.60 -2.57
C ASP A 54 -12.93 6.75 -1.74
N ALA A 55 -12.63 7.99 -2.12
CA ALA A 55 -13.12 9.20 -1.44
C ALA A 55 -14.65 9.31 -1.43
N ASP A 56 -15.33 8.73 -2.42
CA ASP A 56 -16.79 8.70 -2.53
C ASP A 56 -17.43 7.53 -1.76
N GLY A 57 -16.61 6.69 -1.12
CA GLY A 57 -17.07 5.49 -0.41
C GLY A 57 -17.36 4.29 -1.31
N ARG A 58 -16.94 4.31 -2.58
CA ARG A 58 -17.10 3.16 -3.48
C ARG A 58 -16.07 2.09 -3.14
N TYR A 59 -16.53 0.85 -3.08
CA TYR A 59 -15.70 -0.30 -2.75
C TYR A 59 -14.70 -0.63 -3.87
N LEU A 60 -13.43 -0.75 -3.50
CA LEU A 60 -12.30 -1.03 -4.40
C LEU A 60 -11.79 -2.47 -4.31
N GLY A 61 -12.26 -3.24 -3.32
CA GLY A 61 -11.78 -4.60 -3.04
C GLY A 61 -11.13 -4.71 -1.66
N TYR A 62 -10.38 -5.78 -1.45
CA TYR A 62 -9.84 -6.11 -0.13
C TYR A 62 -8.47 -6.80 -0.19
N ASP A 63 -7.75 -6.72 0.93
CA ASP A 63 -6.60 -7.59 1.22
C ASP A 63 -7.02 -8.62 2.27
N ARG A 64 -6.53 -9.87 2.14
CA ARG A 64 -6.80 -10.97 3.08
C ARG A 64 -5.49 -11.55 3.59
N ARG A 65 -5.32 -11.65 4.90
CA ARG A 65 -4.14 -12.28 5.50
C ARG A 65 -4.34 -13.80 5.66
N SER A 66 -3.33 -14.57 5.27
CA SER A 66 -3.23 -16.01 5.47
C SER A 66 -1.78 -16.34 5.87
N GLY A 67 -1.54 -16.50 7.17
CA GLY A 67 -0.19 -16.60 7.71
C GLY A 67 0.67 -15.36 7.38
N ALA A 68 1.88 -15.60 6.86
CA ALA A 68 2.79 -14.55 6.40
C ALA A 68 2.39 -13.93 5.04
N ARG A 69 1.42 -14.53 4.33
CA ARG A 69 0.97 -14.09 3.02
C ARG A 69 -0.24 -13.17 3.13
N ILE A 70 -0.26 -12.10 2.34
CA ILE A 70 -1.38 -11.17 2.21
C ILE A 70 -1.80 -11.16 0.75
N GLN A 71 -3.00 -11.66 0.49
CA GLN A 71 -3.59 -11.80 -0.84
C GLN A 71 -4.45 -10.58 -1.14
N ARG A 72 -4.53 -10.19 -2.41
CA ARG A 72 -5.19 -8.98 -2.85
C ARG A 72 -6.27 -9.29 -3.87
N TYR A 73 -7.43 -8.67 -3.70
CA TYR A 73 -8.60 -8.87 -4.54
C TYR A 73 -9.21 -7.54 -4.96
N ASP A 74 -9.78 -7.49 -6.18
CA ASP A 74 -10.55 -6.35 -6.64
C ASP A 74 -11.99 -6.33 -6.06
N SER A 75 -12.77 -5.32 -6.42
CA SER A 75 -14.16 -5.17 -5.96
C SER A 75 -15.09 -6.28 -6.45
N ALA A 76 -14.74 -6.98 -7.53
CA ALA A 76 -15.46 -8.15 -8.05
C ALA A 76 -14.97 -9.47 -7.41
N GLY A 77 -14.01 -9.43 -6.49
CA GLY A 77 -13.44 -10.61 -5.84
C GLY A 77 -12.42 -11.36 -6.69
N ARG A 78 -11.93 -10.78 -7.79
CA ARG A 78 -10.88 -11.40 -8.62
C ARG A 78 -9.52 -11.22 -7.95
N TYR A 79 -8.72 -12.28 -7.98
CA TYR A 79 -7.38 -12.30 -7.41
C TYR A 79 -6.41 -11.43 -8.22
N LEU A 80 -5.66 -10.58 -7.54
CA LEU A 80 -4.71 -9.63 -8.13
C LEU A 80 -3.23 -9.97 -7.84
N GLY A 81 -2.99 -10.96 -6.97
CA GLY A 81 -1.65 -11.31 -6.50
C GLY A 81 -1.53 -11.27 -4.98
N TYR A 82 -0.29 -11.29 -4.51
CA TYR A 82 -0.02 -11.39 -3.08
C TYR A 82 1.32 -10.77 -2.71
N ARG A 83 1.48 -10.51 -1.41
CA ARG A 83 2.77 -10.24 -0.80
C ARG A 83 3.07 -11.22 0.32
N GLU A 84 4.35 -11.41 0.59
CA GLU A 84 4.85 -12.21 1.71
C GLU A 84 5.68 -11.32 2.63
N ASP A 85 5.35 -11.33 3.92
CA ASP A 85 6.13 -10.69 4.97
C ASP A 85 7.24 -11.66 5.42
N LEU A 86 8.49 -11.38 5.05
CA LEU A 86 9.65 -12.22 5.40
C LEU A 86 10.29 -11.80 6.73
N PRO A 87 10.99 -12.71 7.43
CA PRO A 87 11.87 -12.36 8.54
C PRO A 87 12.86 -11.26 8.16
N GLY A 88 13.20 -10.37 9.10
CA GLY A 88 14.09 -9.22 8.84
C GLY A 88 13.40 -8.00 8.22
N GLY A 89 12.07 -7.99 8.10
CA GLY A 89 11.31 -6.81 7.68
C GLY A 89 11.27 -6.56 6.17
N ARG A 90 11.73 -7.53 5.38
CA ARG A 90 11.57 -7.53 3.92
C ARG A 90 10.19 -8.06 3.55
N ARG A 91 9.56 -7.44 2.55
CA ARG A 91 8.27 -7.85 2.01
C ARG A 91 8.36 -8.01 0.51
N VAL A 92 7.99 -9.16 0.00
CA VAL A 92 8.10 -9.48 -1.43
C VAL A 92 6.72 -9.46 -2.06
N GLN A 93 6.61 -8.95 -3.28
CA GLN A 93 5.34 -8.79 -4.00
C GLN A 93 5.32 -9.64 -5.27
N TYR A 94 4.17 -10.22 -5.55
CA TYR A 94 3.91 -11.08 -6.69
C TYR A 94 2.58 -10.69 -7.37
N ASP A 95 2.53 -10.82 -8.69
CA ASP A 95 1.29 -10.64 -9.45
C ASP A 95 0.35 -11.86 -9.33
N ALA A 96 -0.82 -11.78 -9.96
CA ALA A 96 -1.83 -12.85 -9.95
C ALA A 96 -1.32 -14.18 -10.54
N GLY A 97 -0.32 -14.14 -11.43
CA GLY A 97 0.34 -15.32 -12.00
C GLY A 97 1.49 -15.86 -11.16
N GLY A 98 1.78 -15.25 -10.01
CA GLY A 98 2.89 -15.65 -9.13
C GLY A 98 4.26 -15.15 -9.59
N ARG A 99 4.32 -14.22 -10.55
CA ARG A 99 5.59 -13.61 -10.96
C ARG A 99 5.97 -12.51 -9.98
N TYR A 100 7.25 -12.50 -9.59
CA TYR A 100 7.84 -11.46 -8.75
C TYR A 100 7.78 -10.08 -9.43
N ILE A 101 7.35 -9.06 -8.68
CA ILE A 101 7.19 -7.69 -9.19
C ILE A 101 7.95 -6.63 -8.38
N GLY A 102 8.65 -7.03 -7.32
CA GLY A 102 9.44 -6.13 -6.49
C GLY A 102 9.31 -6.42 -4.99
N TYR A 103 9.90 -5.54 -4.19
CA TYR A 103 9.95 -5.72 -2.74
C TYR A 103 10.02 -4.40 -1.98
N ILE A 104 9.76 -4.51 -0.69
CA ILE A 104 9.88 -3.44 0.29
C ILE A 104 10.83 -3.93 1.37
N GLU A 105 11.70 -3.08 1.89
CA GLU A 105 12.55 -3.41 3.03
C GLU A 105 12.57 -2.27 4.04
N ARG A 106 12.78 -2.62 5.32
CA ARG A 106 12.96 -1.65 6.38
C ARG A 106 14.43 -1.32 6.54
N SER A 107 14.80 -0.05 6.55
CA SER A 107 16.14 0.42 6.93
C SER A 107 16.17 0.89 8.39
N GLY A 108 17.38 1.15 8.93
CA GLY A 108 17.62 1.39 10.35
C GLY A 108 16.81 2.52 11.00
N ALA A 109 16.38 3.52 10.25
CA ALA A 109 15.53 4.60 10.76
C ALA A 109 14.02 4.27 10.74
N GLY A 110 13.64 3.00 10.52
CA GLY A 110 12.24 2.59 10.37
C GLY A 110 11.62 2.95 9.02
N ARG A 111 12.40 3.56 8.11
CA ARG A 111 11.99 3.89 6.74
C ARG A 111 11.75 2.60 5.93
N LEU A 112 10.67 2.58 5.17
CA LEU A 112 10.29 1.48 4.28
C LEU A 112 10.63 1.85 2.85
N ASN A 113 11.71 1.29 2.31
CA ASN A 113 12.18 1.51 0.94
C ASN A 113 11.49 0.56 -0.03
N ARG A 114 11.17 1.03 -1.24
CA ARG A 114 10.48 0.23 -2.27
C ARG A 114 11.33 0.07 -3.51
N TYR A 115 11.25 -1.10 -4.12
CA TYR A 115 12.00 -1.45 -5.31
C TYR A 115 11.13 -2.21 -6.31
N ASP A 116 11.41 -2.01 -7.60
CA ASP A 116 10.78 -2.78 -8.68
C ASP A 116 11.38 -4.19 -8.82
N ALA A 117 10.88 -4.95 -9.79
CA ALA A 117 11.35 -6.31 -10.08
C ALA A 117 12.84 -6.37 -10.51
N ASP A 118 13.36 -5.28 -11.08
CA ASP A 118 14.76 -5.16 -11.50
C ASP A 118 15.67 -4.64 -10.36
N GLY A 119 15.10 -4.35 -9.19
CA GLY A 119 15.81 -3.79 -8.04
C GLY A 119 16.02 -2.27 -8.11
N ARG A 120 15.35 -1.56 -9.02
CA ARG A 120 15.42 -0.09 -9.07
C ARG A 120 14.60 0.52 -7.94
N TYR A 121 15.14 1.56 -7.32
CA TYR A 121 14.51 2.29 -6.24
C TYR A 121 13.28 3.07 -6.73
N LEU A 122 12.16 2.95 -6.00
CA LEU A 122 10.88 3.59 -6.32
C LEU A 122 10.49 4.69 -5.33
N GLY A 123 11.19 4.81 -4.20
CA GLY A 123 10.88 5.75 -3.12
C GLY A 123 10.66 5.06 -1.78
N TYR A 124 10.06 5.78 -0.83
CA TYR A 124 9.97 5.31 0.55
C TYR A 124 8.74 5.80 1.32
N GLU A 125 8.55 5.18 2.48
CA GLU A 125 7.61 5.60 3.52
C GLU A 125 8.35 5.82 4.84
N GLU A 126 7.95 6.83 5.60
CA GLU A 126 8.46 7.10 6.95
C GLU A 126 7.34 7.50 7.90
N GLN A 127 7.48 7.11 9.16
CA GLN A 127 6.53 7.46 10.22
C GLN A 127 6.94 8.78 10.86
N SER A 128 5.97 9.68 11.02
CA SER A 128 6.12 10.99 11.65
C SER A 128 4.93 11.22 12.59
N GLY A 129 5.11 10.86 13.87
CA GLY A 129 4.02 10.80 14.84
C GLY A 129 2.98 9.78 14.42
N ASP A 130 1.71 10.20 14.41
CA ASP A 130 0.56 9.36 14.04
C ASP A 130 0.33 9.26 12.52
N ARG A 131 1.25 9.81 11.72
CA ARG A 131 1.17 9.82 10.25
C ARG A 131 2.26 8.98 9.62
N VAL A 132 1.92 8.36 8.50
CA VAL A 132 2.89 7.71 7.60
C VAL A 132 2.97 8.49 6.30
N ASN A 133 4.10 9.13 6.06
CA ASN A 133 4.39 9.95 4.88
C ASN A 133 4.98 9.11 3.76
N ARG A 134 4.64 9.42 2.51
CA ARG A 134 5.10 8.71 1.30
C ARG A 134 5.88 9.64 0.38
N TYR A 135 6.97 9.13 -0.19
CA TYR A 135 7.85 9.86 -1.10
C TYR A 135 8.17 9.05 -2.36
N ASP A 136 8.44 9.73 -3.48
CA ASP A 136 8.95 9.13 -4.71
C ASP A 136 10.48 8.86 -4.63
N ALA A 137 11.05 8.28 -5.70
CA ALA A 137 12.47 7.96 -5.79
C ALA A 137 13.39 9.21 -5.76
N ASP A 138 12.87 10.38 -6.16
CA ASP A 138 13.57 11.66 -6.13
C ASP A 138 13.41 12.36 -4.76
N GLY A 139 12.67 11.76 -3.82
CA GLY A 139 12.38 12.33 -2.50
C GLY A 139 11.23 13.35 -2.48
N ARG A 140 10.42 13.43 -3.54
CA ARG A 140 9.23 14.30 -3.54
C ARG A 140 8.10 13.66 -2.76
N TYR A 141 7.40 14.48 -1.97
CA TYR A 141 6.28 14.05 -1.16
C TYR A 141 5.05 13.70 -2.02
N LEU A 142 4.43 12.56 -1.74
CA LEU A 142 3.28 12.03 -2.46
C LEU A 142 1.99 12.04 -1.63
N GLY A 143 2.08 12.11 -0.30
CA GLY A 143 0.91 12.09 0.60
C GLY A 143 1.11 11.29 1.87
N TYR A 144 0.02 11.10 2.62
CA TYR A 144 0.07 10.44 3.93
C TYR A 144 -1.19 9.62 4.26
N ARG A 145 -1.10 8.86 5.34
CA ARG A 145 -2.24 8.27 6.03
C ARG A 145 -2.08 8.41 7.54
N ASP A 146 -3.19 8.31 8.25
CA ASP A 146 -3.20 8.22 9.71
C ASP A 146 -3.06 6.75 10.16
N ASP A 147 -2.38 6.50 11.28
CA ASP A 147 -2.15 5.16 11.87
C ASP A 147 -3.22 4.76 12.91
#